data_AF-A0A4R5AGK0-F1
#
_entry.id   AF-A0A4R5AGK0-F1
#
_cell.length_a   1.000
_cell.length_b   1.000
_cell.length_c   1.000
_cell.angle_alpha   90.00
_cell.angle_beta   90.00
_cell.angle_gamma   90.00
#
_symmetry.space_group_name_H-M   'P 1'
#
loop_
_entity.id
_entity.type
_entity.pdbx_description
1 polymer ?
#
loop_
_entity_poly.entity_id
_entity_poly.type
_entity_poly.pdbx_seq_one_letter_code
_entity_poly.pdbx_strand_id
1 'polypeptide(L)'
;MQRKIRQSQTIVPFGIGAIFDFKGESLVACDTFRWGPRGERIQSERLAAVLRVKEFRAAPTIAGNAWAAPSSGVPYSRFPSWLFCQQCRRMTRWSRGQEQENKAPTCGNCPGRKQLVPMRWIQICPNGHLDDIDWKRWAHSRDTDPEARQCQREILFFETVSGKGAGGLDTLQVRCATCQSRRNLMGITSKGSLKSIGVGCVGRQPWQRWDERVDCEEIPLAVQRGASNVYFPLVHSSIEIPDPSRADSGSEKALAIKADPMFRALMGMNDAAPIYDQMIEMLGDAHDASTDYVAALVRDEKQREAGRATAVEATPGDLLSEEWAAFLTEMDNEDDPYFRTRHVDLVTGTPTSVTSALSDRVDKAVLADRLREVRALEGFHRVTPAGRDKLVPVALNHKSSVNWLPAIDVRGVNPLKAWRRCYATSALGWAVGVLRASAI
;
A
#
# COMPACT_ATOMS: atom_id res chain seq x y z
N MET A 1 -23.52 13.17 -1.70
CA MET A 1 -22.14 13.70 -1.58
C MET A 1 -21.16 12.67 -2.12
N GLN A 2 -20.26 13.06 -3.05
CA GLN A 2 -19.30 12.14 -3.65
C GLN A 2 -18.10 11.92 -2.72
N ARG A 3 -17.81 10.65 -2.39
CA ARG A 3 -16.64 10.26 -1.60
C ARG A 3 -15.43 10.16 -2.53
N LYS A 4 -14.37 10.93 -2.25
CA LYS A 4 -13.18 11.01 -3.10
C LYS A 4 -11.93 10.70 -2.28
N ILE A 5 -11.02 9.96 -2.88
CA ILE A 5 -9.69 9.66 -2.36
C ILE A 5 -8.68 9.81 -3.50
N ARG A 6 -7.46 10.27 -3.21
CA ARG A 6 -6.40 10.34 -4.22
C ARG A 6 -5.90 8.93 -4.51
N GLN A 7 -5.57 8.64 -5.77
CA GLN A 7 -5.08 7.33 -6.18
C GLN A 7 -3.81 6.91 -5.40
N SER A 8 -2.89 7.85 -5.15
CA SER A 8 -1.70 7.57 -4.31
C SER A 8 -2.06 7.10 -2.90
N GLN A 9 -3.17 7.59 -2.35
CA GLN A 9 -3.62 7.26 -1.01
C GLN A 9 -4.23 5.87 -0.91
N THR A 10 -4.56 5.20 -2.02
CA THR A 10 -5.12 3.83 -2.04
C THR A 10 -4.05 2.75 -1.87
N ILE A 11 -2.77 3.13 -1.80
CA ILE A 11 -1.66 2.27 -1.41
C ILE A 11 -1.24 2.64 0.01
N VAL A 12 -0.88 3.91 0.24
CA VAL A 12 -0.57 4.47 1.56
C VAL A 12 -1.10 5.90 1.66
N PRO A 13 -1.80 6.28 2.76
CA PRO A 13 -2.00 5.52 3.98
C PRO A 13 -3.28 4.69 4.02
N PHE A 14 -4.16 4.82 3.03
CA PHE A 14 -5.49 4.21 3.02
C PHE A 14 -5.55 3.02 2.04
N GLY A 15 -4.54 2.16 2.11
CA GLY A 15 -4.48 0.91 1.38
C GLY A 15 -5.51 -0.11 1.84
N ILE A 16 -5.53 -1.28 1.19
CA ILE A 16 -6.42 -2.39 1.54
C ILE A 16 -6.29 -2.72 3.04
N GLY A 17 -7.41 -2.83 3.74
CA GLY A 17 -7.45 -3.05 5.19
C GLY A 17 -7.25 -1.79 6.05
N ALA A 18 -6.85 -0.66 5.49
CA ALA A 18 -6.74 0.60 6.21
C ALA A 18 -8.11 1.24 6.44
N ILE A 19 -8.23 1.98 7.54
CA ILE A 19 -9.41 2.78 7.85
C ILE A 19 -9.24 4.17 7.25
N PHE A 20 -10.23 4.62 6.49
CA PHE A 20 -10.34 5.93 5.88
C PHE A 20 -11.50 6.71 6.49
N ASP A 21 -11.18 7.80 7.21
CA ASP A 21 -12.17 8.74 7.70
C ASP A 21 -12.48 9.81 6.66
N PHE A 22 -13.76 10.07 6.43
CA PHE A 22 -14.19 11.08 5.49
C PHE A 22 -15.48 11.76 5.94
N LYS A 23 -15.41 13.08 6.23
CA LYS A 23 -16.54 13.93 6.64
C LYS A 23 -17.47 13.29 7.68
N GLY A 24 -16.88 12.76 8.75
CA GLY A 24 -17.62 12.15 9.87
C GLY A 24 -18.07 10.70 9.63
N GLU A 25 -17.76 10.13 8.46
CA GLU A 25 -17.87 8.70 8.19
C GLU A 25 -16.52 8.01 8.39
N SER A 26 -16.56 6.70 8.63
CA SER A 26 -15.39 5.83 8.70
C SER A 26 -15.63 4.61 7.82
N LEU A 27 -14.66 4.31 6.97
CA LEU A 27 -14.71 3.27 5.96
C LEU A 27 -13.43 2.44 6.03
N VAL A 28 -13.45 1.21 5.53
CA VAL A 28 -12.27 0.36 5.39
C VAL A 28 -12.12 -0.08 3.93
N ALA A 29 -10.91 -0.03 3.40
CA ALA A 29 -10.64 -0.45 2.02
C ALA A 29 -10.76 -1.97 1.87
N CYS A 30 -11.53 -2.44 0.89
CA CYS A 30 -11.74 -3.86 0.63
C CYS A 30 -10.59 -4.45 -0.21
N ASP A 31 -10.45 -5.78 -0.17
CA ASP A 31 -9.46 -6.56 -0.92
C ASP A 31 -9.51 -6.38 -2.46
N THR A 32 -8.40 -6.74 -3.12
CA THR A 32 -8.27 -6.66 -4.59
C THR A 32 -9.22 -7.60 -5.33
N PHE A 33 -9.67 -8.68 -4.70
CA PHE A 33 -10.71 -9.53 -5.28
C PHE A 33 -11.99 -8.71 -5.56
N ARG A 34 -12.40 -7.85 -4.62
CA ARG A 34 -13.53 -6.93 -4.80
C ARG A 34 -13.19 -5.72 -5.69
N TRP A 35 -11.90 -5.38 -5.85
CA TRP A 35 -11.49 -4.41 -6.87
C TRP A 35 -11.76 -4.99 -8.27
N GLY A 36 -11.54 -6.28 -8.47
CA GLY A 36 -11.53 -6.89 -9.78
C GLY A 36 -10.39 -6.34 -10.65
N PRO A 37 -10.24 -6.81 -11.90
CA PRO A 37 -9.17 -6.38 -12.80
C PRO A 37 -9.47 -5.00 -13.43
N ARG A 38 -9.92 -4.04 -12.62
CA ARG A 38 -10.20 -2.66 -13.01
C ARG A 38 -8.95 -1.79 -12.80
N GLY A 39 -8.94 -0.63 -13.46
CA GLY A 39 -7.84 0.31 -13.37
C GLY A 39 -6.72 0.01 -14.38
N GLU A 40 -5.86 1.01 -14.55
CA GLU A 40 -4.74 0.97 -15.49
C GLU A 40 -3.68 -0.03 -15.03
N ARG A 41 -3.07 -0.73 -15.99
CA ARG A 41 -1.93 -1.60 -15.73
C ARG A 41 -0.68 -0.76 -15.54
N ILE A 42 0.05 -1.03 -14.47
CA ILE A 42 1.35 -0.42 -14.20
C ILE A 42 2.40 -1.47 -14.54
N GLN A 43 3.30 -1.14 -15.46
CA GLN A 43 4.43 -2.00 -15.81
C GLN A 43 5.61 -1.71 -14.89
N SER A 44 6.22 -2.77 -14.37
CA SER A 44 7.48 -2.77 -13.62
C SER A 44 8.01 -4.20 -13.58
N GLU A 45 8.88 -4.55 -14.51
CA GLU A 45 9.36 -5.94 -14.65
C GLU A 45 10.25 -6.34 -13.46
N ARG A 46 11.11 -5.40 -13.04
CA ARG A 46 12.02 -5.54 -11.89
C ARG A 46 11.25 -5.88 -10.61
N LEU A 47 10.23 -5.08 -10.29
CA LEU A 47 9.42 -5.29 -9.10
C LEU A 47 8.53 -6.55 -9.23
N ALA A 48 8.00 -6.82 -10.43
CA ALA A 48 7.18 -8.00 -10.67
C ALA A 48 7.95 -9.31 -10.47
N ALA A 49 9.23 -9.35 -10.87
CA ALA A 49 10.10 -10.50 -10.68
C ALA A 49 10.32 -10.82 -9.19
N VAL A 50 10.67 -9.81 -8.39
CA VAL A 50 10.88 -9.95 -6.94
C VAL A 50 9.62 -10.36 -6.20
N LEU A 51 8.47 -9.76 -6.56
CA LEU A 51 7.18 -10.04 -5.92
C LEU A 51 6.47 -11.28 -6.49
N ARG A 52 6.99 -11.87 -7.57
CA ARG A 52 6.43 -13.03 -8.27
C ARG A 52 4.97 -12.83 -8.69
N VAL A 53 4.66 -11.65 -9.22
CA VAL A 53 3.31 -11.30 -9.70
C VAL A 53 3.30 -11.02 -11.18
N LYS A 54 2.15 -11.23 -11.84
CA LYS A 54 2.04 -11.06 -13.30
C LYS A 54 1.96 -9.59 -13.73
N GLU A 55 1.31 -8.77 -12.93
CA GLU A 55 1.08 -7.37 -13.26
C GLU A 55 0.80 -6.54 -11.99
N PHE A 56 0.92 -5.22 -12.13
CA PHE A 56 0.45 -4.26 -11.14
C PHE A 56 -0.73 -3.46 -11.69
N ARG A 57 -1.61 -2.97 -10.81
CA ARG A 57 -2.76 -2.15 -11.22
C ARG A 57 -2.94 -0.94 -10.35
N ALA A 58 -3.19 0.19 -10.99
CA ALA A 58 -3.60 1.40 -10.34
C ALA A 58 -5.06 1.30 -9.88
N ALA A 59 -5.41 1.97 -8.78
CA ALA A 59 -6.82 2.12 -8.41
C ALA A 59 -7.61 2.80 -9.55
N PRO A 60 -8.82 2.33 -9.91
CA PRO A 60 -9.61 2.91 -10.99
C PRO A 60 -9.94 4.37 -10.70
N THR A 61 -9.68 5.23 -11.69
CA THR A 61 -10.03 6.66 -11.62
C THR A 61 -11.48 6.86 -12.02
N ILE A 62 -12.22 7.64 -11.24
CA ILE A 62 -13.56 8.08 -11.64
C ILE A 62 -13.42 9.32 -12.52
N ALA A 63 -13.81 9.21 -13.79
CA ALA A 63 -13.80 10.33 -14.72
C ALA A 63 -14.68 11.48 -14.18
N GLY A 64 -14.15 12.70 -14.24
CA GLY A 64 -14.80 13.89 -13.68
C GLY A 64 -15.81 14.58 -14.60
N ASN A 65 -16.05 14.05 -15.81
CA ASN A 65 -16.95 14.63 -16.79
C ASN A 65 -18.26 13.84 -16.88
N ALA A 66 -19.38 14.54 -17.12
CA ALA A 66 -20.72 13.96 -17.14
C ALA A 66 -20.96 12.95 -18.28
N TRP A 67 -20.05 12.90 -19.26
CA TRP A 67 -20.13 12.06 -20.45
C TRP A 67 -19.37 10.74 -20.34
N ALA A 68 -18.60 10.52 -19.27
CA ALA A 68 -17.90 9.26 -19.07
C ALA A 68 -18.85 8.18 -18.53
N ALA A 69 -18.62 6.93 -18.95
CA ALA A 69 -19.31 5.78 -18.41
C ALA A 69 -19.14 5.73 -16.87
N PRO A 70 -20.19 5.35 -16.11
CA PRO A 70 -20.10 5.20 -14.66
C PRO A 70 -19.02 4.17 -14.29
N SER A 71 -17.84 4.63 -13.89
CA SER A 71 -16.81 3.75 -13.36
C SER A 71 -17.02 3.63 -11.86
N SER A 72 -17.24 2.42 -11.37
CA SER A 72 -17.22 2.15 -9.93
C SER A 72 -15.82 2.45 -9.39
N GLY A 73 -15.75 3.22 -8.30
CA GLY A 73 -14.48 3.50 -7.62
C GLY A 73 -13.90 2.26 -6.93
N VAL A 74 -12.83 2.48 -6.17
CA VAL A 74 -12.27 1.46 -5.27
C VAL A 74 -13.32 1.08 -4.23
N PRO A 75 -13.55 -0.22 -3.96
CA PRO A 75 -14.51 -0.66 -2.97
C PRO A 75 -14.04 -0.34 -1.55
N TYR A 76 -14.91 0.34 -0.80
CA TYR A 76 -14.77 0.58 0.63
C TYR A 76 -16.04 0.09 1.34
N SER A 77 -15.90 -0.49 2.51
CA SER A 77 -17.01 -0.91 3.37
C SER A 77 -17.11 -0.01 4.58
N ARG A 78 -18.32 0.24 5.09
CA ARG A 78 -18.48 1.00 6.33
C ARG A 78 -17.91 0.21 7.49
N PHE A 79 -17.04 0.86 8.25
CA PHE A 79 -16.47 0.27 9.45
C PHE A 79 -16.03 1.38 10.41
N PRO A 80 -16.32 1.28 11.72
CA PRO A 80 -17.13 0.24 12.39
C PRO A 80 -18.60 0.20 11.93
N SER A 81 -19.24 -0.96 12.11
CA SER A 81 -20.68 -1.11 11.87
C SER A 81 -21.50 -0.48 12.99
N TRP A 82 -20.97 -0.41 14.22
CA TRP A 82 -21.61 0.30 15.30
C TRP A 82 -21.39 1.81 15.18
N LEU A 83 -22.50 2.53 15.03
CA LEU A 83 -22.57 3.99 15.02
C LEU A 83 -23.38 4.47 16.22
N PHE A 84 -23.27 5.74 16.59
CA PHE A 84 -24.12 6.34 17.62
C PHE A 84 -24.56 7.76 17.24
N CYS A 85 -25.70 8.18 17.77
CA CYS A 85 -26.18 9.55 17.61
C CYS A 85 -25.58 10.45 18.69
N GLN A 86 -25.00 11.59 18.31
CA GLN A 86 -24.47 12.55 19.29
C GLN A 86 -25.56 13.24 20.12
N GLN A 87 -26.81 13.29 19.64
CA GLN A 87 -27.93 13.92 20.32
C GLN A 87 -28.62 12.96 21.30
N CYS A 88 -29.22 11.86 20.83
CA CYS A 88 -29.93 10.93 21.72
C CYS A 88 -29.05 9.83 22.31
N ARG A 89 -27.75 9.77 21.96
CA ARG A 89 -26.76 8.80 22.46
C ARG A 89 -27.04 7.33 22.10
N ARG A 90 -28.15 7.04 21.43
CA ARG A 90 -28.51 5.70 20.95
C ARG A 90 -27.46 5.17 19.98
N MET A 91 -27.04 3.94 20.20
CA MET A 91 -26.18 3.17 19.30
C MET A 91 -27.03 2.43 18.26
N THR A 92 -26.51 2.27 17.06
CA THR A 92 -27.17 1.57 15.96
C THR A 92 -26.12 0.78 15.20
N ARG A 93 -26.34 -0.52 15.10
CA ARG A 93 -25.54 -1.38 14.23
C ARG A 93 -26.02 -1.21 12.80
N TRP A 94 -25.19 -0.59 11.97
CA TRP A 94 -25.50 -0.28 10.58
C TRP A 94 -25.16 -1.48 9.70
N SER A 95 -26.17 -2.03 9.04
CA SER A 95 -25.99 -3.17 8.14
C SER A 95 -25.76 -2.73 6.70
N ARG A 96 -25.19 -3.62 5.87
CA ARG A 96 -24.97 -3.35 4.44
C ARG A 96 -26.26 -3.04 3.68
N GLY A 97 -27.38 -3.63 4.08
CA GLY A 97 -28.70 -3.37 3.49
C GLY A 97 -29.25 -1.97 3.78
N GLN A 98 -28.66 -1.25 4.73
CA GLN A 98 -29.03 0.14 5.05
C GLN A 98 -28.14 1.16 4.33
N GLU A 99 -27.06 0.72 3.66
CA GLU A 99 -26.22 1.61 2.87
C GLU A 99 -27.00 2.20 1.71
N GLN A 100 -26.83 3.50 1.52
CA GLN A 100 -27.38 4.24 0.39
C GLN A 100 -26.23 4.98 -0.31
N GLU A 101 -26.25 4.93 -1.63
CA GLU A 101 -25.23 5.60 -2.42
C GLU A 101 -25.18 7.10 -2.09
N ASN A 102 -23.96 7.61 -1.88
CA ASN A 102 -23.70 9.03 -1.66
C ASN A 102 -24.46 9.68 -0.46
N LYS A 103 -25.00 8.87 0.47
CA LYS A 103 -25.65 9.34 1.71
C LYS A 103 -24.91 8.81 2.94
N ALA A 104 -24.77 9.67 3.94
CA ALA A 104 -24.25 9.29 5.25
C ALA A 104 -25.37 8.65 6.10
N PRO A 105 -25.05 7.74 7.04
CA PRO A 105 -26.00 7.19 7.97
C PRO A 105 -26.60 8.27 8.87
N THR A 106 -27.92 8.23 9.07
CA THR A 106 -28.64 9.21 9.89
C THR A 106 -29.44 8.54 10.99
N CYS A 107 -29.58 9.22 12.13
CA CYS A 107 -30.37 8.76 13.25
C CYS A 107 -31.87 8.77 12.90
N GLY A 108 -32.52 7.62 12.99
CA GLY A 108 -33.98 7.50 12.83
C GLY A 108 -34.79 7.94 14.04
N ASN A 109 -34.15 8.19 15.19
CA ASN A 109 -34.82 8.50 16.46
C ASN A 109 -34.81 10.00 16.82
N CYS A 110 -34.06 10.83 16.09
CA CYS A 110 -33.98 12.26 16.35
C CYS A 110 -34.65 13.06 15.24
N PRO A 111 -35.37 14.15 15.57
CA PRO A 111 -35.83 15.09 14.56
C PRO A 111 -34.65 15.66 13.77
N GLY A 112 -34.85 15.90 12.48
CA GLY A 112 -33.80 16.42 11.59
C GLY A 112 -32.73 15.40 11.18
N ARG A 113 -32.92 14.09 11.46
CA ARG A 113 -32.10 12.98 10.94
C ARG A 113 -30.59 13.26 11.00
N LYS A 114 -30.09 13.61 12.20
CA LYS A 114 -28.67 13.91 12.43
C LYS A 114 -27.77 12.75 11.98
N GLN A 115 -26.64 13.06 11.36
CA GLN A 115 -25.65 12.06 10.94
C GLN A 115 -25.16 11.25 12.14
N LEU A 116 -25.08 9.93 11.98
CA LEU A 116 -24.53 9.03 12.99
C LEU A 116 -23.00 9.07 12.93
N VAL A 117 -22.37 8.92 14.09
CA VAL A 117 -20.92 8.94 14.24
C VAL A 117 -20.41 7.52 14.49
N PRO A 118 -19.33 7.07 13.83
CA PRO A 118 -18.76 5.75 14.07
C PRO A 118 -18.24 5.61 15.51
N MET A 119 -18.42 4.43 16.09
CA MET A 119 -17.77 4.09 17.36
C MET A 119 -16.24 4.22 17.24
N ARG A 120 -15.59 4.72 18.29
CA ARG A 120 -14.15 4.98 18.27
C ARG A 120 -13.32 3.74 18.60
N TRP A 121 -13.85 2.79 19.35
CA TRP A 121 -13.13 1.57 19.73
C TRP A 121 -13.55 0.40 18.86
N ILE A 122 -12.55 -0.35 18.44
CA ILE A 122 -12.64 -1.49 17.53
C ILE A 122 -11.81 -2.62 18.12
N GLN A 123 -11.98 -3.83 17.60
CA GLN A 123 -11.09 -4.96 17.93
C GLN A 123 -10.19 -5.33 16.75
N ILE A 124 -8.93 -5.64 17.07
CA ILE A 124 -7.93 -6.17 16.13
C ILE A 124 -7.26 -7.40 16.74
N CYS A 125 -6.69 -8.29 15.92
CA CYS A 125 -5.86 -9.40 16.40
C CYS A 125 -4.52 -9.52 15.64
N PRO A 126 -3.53 -10.25 16.20
CA PRO A 126 -2.25 -10.53 15.53
C PRO A 126 -2.33 -11.21 14.16
N ASN A 127 -3.39 -11.98 13.85
CA ASN A 127 -3.64 -12.50 12.50
C ASN A 127 -4.23 -11.44 11.54
N GLY A 128 -4.32 -10.18 11.97
CA GLY A 128 -4.71 -9.04 11.15
C GLY A 128 -6.22 -8.85 10.94
N HIS A 129 -7.07 -9.63 11.60
CA HIS A 129 -8.53 -9.44 11.59
C HIS A 129 -8.95 -8.11 12.24
N LEU A 130 -10.08 -7.59 11.78
CA LEU A 130 -10.64 -6.31 12.21
C LEU A 130 -12.16 -6.45 12.35
N ASP A 131 -12.70 -6.13 13.52
CA ASP A 131 -14.14 -6.16 13.76
C ASP A 131 -14.57 -5.11 14.79
N ASP A 132 -15.87 -4.94 14.95
CA ASP A 132 -16.46 -4.19 16.04
C ASP A 132 -16.28 -4.92 17.38
N ILE A 133 -16.17 -4.18 18.48
CA ILE A 133 -16.30 -4.76 19.82
C ILE A 133 -17.76 -5.22 20.01
N ASP A 134 -17.95 -6.38 20.66
CA ASP A 134 -19.28 -6.82 21.08
C ASP A 134 -19.79 -5.91 22.23
N TRP A 135 -20.36 -4.77 21.85
CA TRP A 135 -20.86 -3.76 22.78
C TRP A 135 -22.01 -4.27 23.65
N LYS A 136 -22.81 -5.22 23.15
CA LYS A 136 -23.83 -5.89 23.95
C LYS A 136 -23.13 -6.63 25.09
N ARG A 137 -22.19 -7.53 24.77
CA ARG A 137 -21.49 -8.30 25.80
C ARG A 137 -20.69 -7.41 26.75
N TRP A 138 -20.07 -6.35 26.25
CA TRP A 138 -19.38 -5.36 27.08
C TRP A 138 -20.32 -4.71 28.11
N ALA A 139 -21.48 -4.19 27.69
CA ALA A 139 -22.41 -3.50 28.58
C ALA A 139 -22.94 -4.36 29.73
N HIS A 140 -23.14 -5.66 29.48
CA HIS A 140 -23.73 -6.60 30.45
C HIS A 140 -22.69 -7.34 31.30
N SER A 141 -21.43 -7.42 30.84
CA SER A 141 -20.39 -8.28 31.44
C SER A 141 -20.02 -8.03 32.91
N ARG A 142 -20.34 -6.87 33.48
CA ARG A 142 -20.08 -6.54 34.90
C ARG A 142 -21.34 -6.47 35.76
N ASP A 143 -22.48 -6.84 35.21
CA ASP A 143 -23.73 -6.89 35.98
C ASP A 143 -23.71 -8.08 36.95
N THR A 144 -24.14 -7.86 38.18
CA THR A 144 -24.23 -8.90 39.20
C THR A 144 -25.44 -9.80 38.96
N ASP A 145 -26.49 -9.27 38.34
CA ASP A 145 -27.70 -10.01 38.02
C ASP A 145 -27.46 -10.99 36.83
N PRO A 146 -27.65 -12.30 37.02
CA PRO A 146 -27.57 -13.29 35.95
C PRO A 146 -28.55 -13.03 34.79
N GLU A 147 -29.77 -12.56 35.05
CA GLU A 147 -30.77 -12.32 33.99
C GLU A 147 -30.34 -11.14 33.12
N ALA A 148 -29.86 -10.08 33.75
CA ALA A 148 -29.28 -8.93 33.06
C ALA A 148 -28.08 -9.34 32.19
N ARG A 149 -27.20 -10.24 32.69
CA ARG A 149 -26.07 -10.79 31.91
C ARG A 149 -26.49 -11.62 30.69
N GLN A 150 -27.68 -12.22 30.74
CA GLN A 150 -28.25 -13.03 29.65
C GLN A 150 -29.12 -12.20 28.68
N CYS A 151 -29.30 -10.90 28.93
CA CYS A 151 -30.09 -10.02 28.08
C CYS A 151 -29.60 -10.02 26.62
N GLN A 152 -30.48 -10.42 25.70
CA GLN A 152 -30.18 -10.47 24.26
C GLN A 152 -30.59 -9.20 23.50
N ARG A 153 -31.11 -8.18 24.18
CA ARG A 153 -31.55 -6.95 23.53
C ARG A 153 -30.35 -6.05 23.19
N GLU A 154 -30.39 -5.47 21.99
CA GLU A 154 -29.33 -4.59 21.46
C GLU A 154 -29.72 -3.09 21.50
N ILE A 155 -30.57 -2.71 22.45
CA ILE A 155 -30.97 -1.31 22.64
C ILE A 155 -29.93 -0.61 23.52
N LEU A 156 -28.80 -0.25 22.90
CA LEU A 156 -27.63 0.31 23.58
C LEU A 156 -27.53 1.84 23.42
N PHE A 157 -26.98 2.49 24.44
CA PHE A 157 -26.68 3.91 24.48
C PHE A 157 -25.22 4.11 24.87
N PHE A 158 -24.50 4.96 24.14
CA PHE A 158 -23.13 5.34 24.44
C PHE A 158 -23.13 6.71 25.11
N GLU A 159 -22.84 6.80 26.40
CA GLU A 159 -23.12 7.98 27.23
C GLU A 159 -21.86 8.50 27.93
N THR A 160 -21.89 9.78 28.28
CA THR A 160 -20.94 10.40 29.20
C THR A 160 -21.51 10.36 30.61
N VAL A 161 -20.72 9.89 31.57
CA VAL A 161 -21.07 9.84 33.00
C VAL A 161 -20.86 11.23 33.59
N SER A 162 -21.94 11.84 34.09
CA SER A 162 -21.92 13.15 34.75
C SER A 162 -21.06 13.13 36.01
N GLY A 163 -20.41 14.27 36.34
CA GLY A 163 -19.68 14.45 37.60
C GLY A 163 -18.28 13.84 37.67
N LYS A 164 -17.81 13.19 36.60
CA LYS A 164 -16.41 12.79 36.44
C LYS A 164 -15.73 13.77 35.48
N GLY A 165 -14.54 14.25 35.85
CA GLY A 165 -13.78 15.26 35.09
C GLY A 165 -13.60 14.89 33.61
N ALA A 166 -13.32 15.88 32.75
CA ALA A 166 -13.30 15.67 31.31
C ALA A 166 -12.18 14.72 30.85
N GLY A 167 -12.53 13.69 30.07
CA GLY A 167 -11.60 13.03 29.14
C GLY A 167 -11.15 11.59 29.44
N GLY A 168 -11.44 11.04 30.63
CA GLY A 168 -11.05 9.67 31.01
C GLY A 168 -11.94 8.57 30.41
N LEU A 169 -11.42 7.35 30.22
CA LEU A 169 -12.23 6.20 29.76
C LEU A 169 -13.32 5.78 30.77
N ASP A 170 -13.18 6.17 32.03
CA ASP A 170 -14.16 5.93 33.09
C ASP A 170 -15.34 6.92 33.08
N THR A 171 -15.24 7.97 32.25
CA THR A 171 -16.29 8.96 31.98
C THR A 171 -17.22 8.52 30.85
N LEU A 172 -16.87 7.47 30.11
CA LEU A 172 -17.64 6.96 28.99
C LEU A 172 -18.23 5.60 29.35
N GLN A 173 -19.48 5.37 29.01
CA GLN A 173 -20.14 4.08 29.26
C GLN A 173 -21.03 3.63 28.11
N VAL A 174 -21.27 2.33 28.06
CA VAL A 174 -22.35 1.74 27.27
C VAL A 174 -23.42 1.23 28.24
N ARG A 175 -24.68 1.61 28.00
CA ARG A 175 -25.84 1.21 28.79
C ARG A 175 -26.87 0.50 27.92
N CYS A 176 -27.44 -0.59 28.43
CA CYS A 176 -28.61 -1.25 27.85
C CYS A 176 -29.88 -0.62 28.40
N ALA A 177 -30.80 -0.20 27.52
CA ALA A 177 -32.07 0.37 27.96
C ALA A 177 -33.10 -0.66 28.44
N THR A 178 -32.90 -1.95 28.16
CA THR A 178 -33.83 -3.01 28.57
C THR A 178 -33.62 -3.43 30.02
N CYS A 179 -32.41 -3.90 30.37
CA CYS A 179 -32.09 -4.38 31.73
C CYS A 179 -31.32 -3.35 32.58
N GLN A 180 -31.04 -2.16 32.05
CA GLN A 180 -30.25 -1.11 32.72
C GLN A 180 -28.78 -1.46 33.02
N SER A 181 -28.27 -2.61 32.58
CA SER A 181 -26.85 -2.95 32.66
C SER A 181 -26.01 -1.87 31.99
N ARG A 182 -24.89 -1.52 32.62
CA ARG A 182 -23.97 -0.50 32.14
C ARG A 182 -22.54 -0.84 32.50
N ARG A 183 -21.62 -0.52 31.59
CA ARG A 183 -20.18 -0.66 31.83
C ARG A 183 -19.42 0.52 31.22
N ASN A 184 -18.55 1.13 32.03
CA ASN A 184 -17.63 2.16 31.54
C ASN A 184 -16.51 1.55 30.68
N LEU A 185 -15.74 2.39 30.00
CA LEU A 185 -14.66 1.93 29.10
C LEU A 185 -13.32 1.76 29.83
N MET A 186 -13.28 1.90 31.16
CA MET A 186 -12.05 1.75 31.94
C MET A 186 -11.47 0.34 31.74
N GLY A 187 -10.19 0.29 31.37
CA GLY A 187 -9.48 -0.95 31.10
C GLY A 187 -9.90 -1.66 29.81
N ILE A 188 -10.73 -1.05 28.93
CA ILE A 188 -11.13 -1.67 27.66
C ILE A 188 -9.92 -2.03 26.80
N THR A 189 -8.88 -1.21 26.77
CA THR A 189 -7.67 -1.43 25.98
C THR A 189 -6.64 -2.36 26.66
N SER A 190 -6.94 -2.89 27.85
CA SER A 190 -6.03 -3.81 28.55
C SER A 190 -5.95 -5.14 27.81
N LYS A 191 -4.77 -5.76 27.77
CA LYS A 191 -4.58 -7.08 27.17
C LYS A 191 -5.54 -8.09 27.83
N GLY A 192 -6.29 -8.84 27.01
CA GLY A 192 -7.24 -9.84 27.48
C GLY A 192 -8.57 -9.30 28.04
N SER A 193 -8.83 -7.98 27.97
CA SER A 193 -10.10 -7.38 28.43
C SER A 193 -11.32 -7.99 27.73
N LEU A 194 -11.23 -8.20 26.40
CA LEU A 194 -12.27 -8.82 25.59
C LEU A 194 -12.39 -10.32 25.88
N LYS A 195 -11.26 -11.02 26.01
CA LYS A 195 -11.24 -12.46 26.38
C LYS A 195 -11.85 -12.71 27.75
N SER A 196 -11.64 -11.81 28.72
CA SER A 196 -12.20 -11.92 30.07
C SER A 196 -13.74 -11.92 30.11
N ILE A 197 -14.36 -11.33 29.09
CA ILE A 197 -15.82 -11.34 28.91
C ILE A 197 -16.25 -12.38 27.89
N GLY A 198 -15.34 -13.25 27.44
CA GLY A 198 -15.53 -14.31 26.45
C GLY A 198 -15.73 -13.85 25.01
N VAL A 199 -15.27 -12.63 24.69
CA VAL A 199 -15.19 -12.14 23.30
C VAL A 199 -13.86 -12.59 22.70
N GLY A 200 -13.94 -13.40 21.65
CA GLY A 200 -12.80 -13.86 20.85
C GLY A 200 -12.73 -13.19 19.48
N CYS A 201 -11.65 -13.44 18.75
CA CYS A 201 -11.52 -13.00 17.37
C CYS A 201 -12.58 -13.67 16.49
N VAL A 202 -13.27 -12.90 15.66
CA VAL A 202 -14.32 -13.41 14.76
C VAL A 202 -13.73 -14.07 13.50
N GLY A 203 -12.45 -13.81 13.21
CA GLY A 203 -11.74 -14.46 12.11
C GLY A 203 -12.11 -13.95 10.73
N ARG A 204 -12.46 -12.65 10.61
CA ARG A 204 -12.75 -12.02 9.31
C ARG A 204 -12.37 -10.55 9.28
N GLN A 205 -12.41 -9.97 8.09
CA GLN A 205 -12.42 -8.53 7.86
C GLN A 205 -13.86 -7.98 7.75
N PRO A 206 -14.09 -6.67 7.95
CA PRO A 206 -15.45 -6.11 7.94
C PRO A 206 -16.21 -6.25 6.60
N TRP A 207 -15.48 -6.35 5.49
CA TRP A 207 -16.05 -6.50 4.15
C TRP A 207 -16.31 -7.95 3.73
N GLN A 208 -15.75 -8.93 4.47
CA GLN A 208 -16.04 -10.34 4.26
C GLN A 208 -17.45 -10.69 4.78
N ARG A 209 -18.05 -11.70 4.18
CA ARG A 209 -19.29 -12.32 4.64
C ARG A 209 -19.01 -13.21 5.85
N TRP A 210 -20.08 -13.69 6.49
CA TRP A 210 -19.94 -14.53 7.69
C TRP A 210 -19.33 -15.91 7.39
N ASP A 211 -19.63 -16.47 6.23
CA ASP A 211 -19.14 -17.75 5.71
C ASP A 211 -17.68 -17.69 5.22
N GLU A 212 -17.13 -16.51 4.97
CA GLU A 212 -15.71 -16.30 4.61
C GLU A 212 -14.77 -16.28 5.83
N ARG A 213 -15.30 -16.44 7.06
CA ARG A 213 -14.51 -16.40 8.29
C ARG A 213 -13.64 -17.65 8.45
N VAL A 214 -12.50 -17.47 9.09
CA VAL A 214 -11.59 -18.56 9.48
C VAL A 214 -11.57 -18.72 11.00
N ASP A 215 -11.23 -19.91 11.47
CA ASP A 215 -11.01 -20.11 12.90
C ASP A 215 -9.75 -19.37 13.34
N CYS A 216 -9.86 -18.60 14.43
CA CYS A 216 -8.79 -17.76 14.92
C CYS A 216 -8.79 -17.74 16.45
N GLU A 217 -7.75 -18.33 17.03
CA GLU A 217 -7.58 -18.47 18.48
C GLU A 217 -6.84 -17.29 19.13
N GLU A 218 -6.42 -16.33 18.30
CA GLU A 218 -5.72 -15.13 18.76
C GLU A 218 -6.59 -14.30 19.70
N ILE A 219 -5.95 -13.71 20.72
CA ILE A 219 -6.62 -12.85 21.69
C ILE A 219 -6.83 -11.46 21.08
N PRO A 220 -8.08 -11.01 20.84
CA PRO A 220 -8.32 -9.70 20.27
C PRO A 220 -7.98 -8.58 21.27
N LEU A 221 -7.51 -7.46 20.74
CA LEU A 221 -7.21 -6.24 21.47
C LEU A 221 -8.22 -5.16 21.08
N ALA A 222 -8.83 -4.53 22.08
CA ALA A 222 -9.61 -3.33 21.84
C ALA A 222 -8.66 -2.13 21.70
N VAL A 223 -8.77 -1.39 20.61
CA VAL A 223 -7.96 -0.20 20.32
C VAL A 223 -8.83 0.93 19.81
N GLN A 224 -8.31 2.16 19.86
CA GLN A 224 -8.94 3.25 19.13
C GLN A 224 -8.72 3.04 17.63
N ARG A 225 -9.75 3.29 16.80
CA ARG A 225 -9.68 3.12 15.34
C ARG A 225 -8.58 3.93 14.63
N GLY A 226 -8.10 5.00 15.26
CA GLY A 226 -6.99 5.82 14.77
C GLY A 226 -5.64 5.51 15.41
N ALA A 227 -5.51 4.40 16.17
CA ALA A 227 -4.25 4.02 16.76
C ALA A 227 -3.26 3.51 15.69
N SER A 228 -1.97 3.80 15.88
CA SER A 228 -0.90 3.44 14.91
C SER A 228 -0.76 1.93 14.71
N ASN A 229 -1.17 1.12 15.68
CA ASN A 229 -1.12 -0.34 15.60
C ASN A 229 -2.30 -0.98 14.88
N VAL A 230 -3.23 -0.19 14.34
CA VAL A 230 -4.35 -0.69 13.55
C VAL A 230 -3.91 -1.14 12.17
N TYR A 231 -2.88 -0.54 11.58
CA TYR A 231 -2.50 -0.80 10.19
C TYR A 231 -1.01 -0.57 9.94
N PHE A 232 -0.30 -1.63 9.55
CA PHE A 232 1.08 -1.58 9.08
C PHE A 232 1.13 -2.08 7.64
N PRO A 233 1.17 -1.21 6.63
CA PRO A 233 1.22 -1.65 5.23
C PRO A 233 2.59 -2.24 4.90
N LEU A 234 2.61 -3.35 4.17
CA LEU A 234 3.82 -3.90 3.54
C LEU A 234 3.86 -3.45 2.08
N VAL A 235 4.68 -2.44 1.83
CA VAL A 235 4.84 -1.81 0.51
C VAL A 235 6.24 -2.05 0.02
N HIS A 236 6.35 -2.42 -1.25
CA HIS A 236 7.61 -2.52 -1.98
C HIS A 236 7.66 -1.45 -3.03
N SER A 237 8.85 -0.91 -3.25
CA SER A 237 9.13 0.08 -4.28
C SER A 237 10.25 -0.41 -5.18
N SER A 238 10.16 -0.05 -6.46
CA SER A 238 11.30 -0.10 -7.37
C SER A 238 11.33 1.20 -8.16
N ILE A 239 12.51 1.80 -8.24
CA ILE A 239 12.82 2.77 -9.26
C ILE A 239 12.98 2.01 -10.58
N GLU A 240 12.38 2.54 -11.63
CA GLU A 240 12.63 2.08 -12.98
C GLU A 240 13.97 2.67 -13.40
N ILE A 241 15.00 1.85 -13.40
CA ILE A 241 16.30 2.21 -13.95
C ILE A 241 16.42 1.63 -15.37
N PRO A 242 17.13 2.32 -16.28
CA PRO A 242 17.46 1.77 -17.57
C PRO A 242 18.38 0.59 -17.29
N ASP A 243 18.03 -0.57 -17.81
CA ASP A 243 19.00 -1.64 -17.93
C ASP A 243 19.90 -1.22 -19.11
N PRO A 244 21.23 -1.15 -18.96
CA PRO A 244 22.11 -0.90 -20.11
C PRO A 244 21.93 -1.95 -21.22
N SER A 245 21.32 -3.10 -20.93
CA SER A 245 20.88 -4.09 -21.93
C SER A 245 19.48 -3.82 -22.54
N ARG A 246 18.63 -3.00 -21.90
CA ARG A 246 17.23 -2.75 -22.29
C ARG A 246 16.94 -1.35 -22.83
N ALA A 247 17.87 -0.40 -22.76
CA ALA A 247 17.66 0.96 -23.26
C ALA A 247 17.16 1.00 -24.73
N ASP A 248 17.38 -0.08 -25.47
CA ASP A 248 17.03 -0.18 -26.89
C ASP A 248 16.30 -1.49 -27.25
N SER A 249 16.07 -2.42 -26.32
CA SER A 249 15.57 -3.79 -26.63
C SER A 249 14.13 -3.86 -27.17
N GLY A 250 13.41 -2.73 -27.11
CA GLY A 250 12.07 -2.53 -27.68
C GLY A 250 12.02 -1.52 -28.83
N SER A 251 13.16 -1.01 -29.31
CA SER A 251 13.18 -0.16 -30.51
C SER A 251 12.79 -0.95 -31.75
N GLU A 252 12.33 -0.25 -32.80
CA GLU A 252 12.04 -0.87 -34.09
C GLU A 252 13.28 -1.64 -34.62
N LYS A 253 14.47 -1.12 -34.32
CA LYS A 253 15.77 -1.73 -34.64
C LYS A 253 16.02 -3.01 -33.85
N ALA A 254 15.82 -3.02 -32.54
CA ALA A 254 15.94 -4.25 -31.75
C ALA A 254 14.89 -5.31 -32.11
N LEU A 255 13.67 -4.90 -32.42
CA LEU A 255 12.62 -5.82 -32.88
C LEU A 255 12.96 -6.43 -34.24
N ALA A 256 13.53 -5.65 -35.16
CA ALA A 256 14.01 -6.13 -36.45
C ALA A 256 15.16 -7.15 -36.28
N ILE A 257 16.13 -6.84 -35.40
CA ILE A 257 17.25 -7.76 -35.09
C ILE A 257 16.72 -9.05 -34.44
N LYS A 258 15.79 -8.97 -33.47
CA LYS A 258 15.21 -10.15 -32.80
C LYS A 258 14.36 -11.02 -33.74
N ALA A 259 13.78 -10.43 -34.79
CA ALA A 259 13.01 -11.16 -35.79
C ALA A 259 13.89 -11.93 -36.80
N ASP A 260 15.18 -11.58 -36.88
CA ASP A 260 16.14 -12.16 -37.80
C ASP A 260 16.43 -13.65 -37.48
N PRO A 261 16.43 -14.55 -38.47
CA PRO A 261 16.78 -15.96 -38.28
C PRO A 261 18.18 -16.18 -37.66
N MET A 262 19.16 -15.32 -37.96
CA MET A 262 20.51 -15.41 -37.40
C MET A 262 20.53 -15.11 -35.90
N PHE A 263 19.68 -14.20 -35.43
CA PHE A 263 19.52 -13.90 -34.01
C PHE A 263 19.01 -15.14 -33.24
N ARG A 264 18.03 -15.87 -33.80
CA ARG A 264 17.55 -17.12 -33.19
C ARG A 264 18.63 -18.21 -33.14
N ALA A 265 19.51 -18.27 -34.14
CA ALA A 265 20.62 -19.21 -34.14
C ALA A 265 21.66 -18.88 -33.05
N LEU A 266 21.91 -17.59 -32.78
CA LEU A 266 22.79 -17.14 -31.68
C LEU A 266 22.27 -17.52 -30.29
N MET A 267 20.94 -17.55 -30.10
CA MET A 267 20.32 -17.93 -28.82
C MET A 267 20.68 -19.35 -28.36
N GLY A 268 20.87 -20.28 -29.29
CA GLY A 268 21.25 -21.68 -28.98
C GLY A 268 22.75 -21.97 -29.06
N MET A 269 23.57 -20.96 -29.42
CA MET A 269 25.00 -21.13 -29.69
C MET A 269 25.86 -20.86 -28.44
N ASN A 270 27.01 -21.52 -28.33
CA ASN A 270 27.99 -21.23 -27.29
C ASN A 270 28.77 -19.94 -27.62
N ASP A 271 28.87 -19.02 -26.66
CA ASP A 271 29.51 -17.71 -26.82
C ASP A 271 31.02 -17.81 -27.08
N ALA A 272 31.64 -18.96 -26.76
CA ALA A 272 33.06 -19.23 -27.05
C ALA A 272 33.31 -19.83 -28.45
N ALA A 273 32.27 -20.01 -29.27
CA ALA A 273 32.42 -20.57 -30.60
C ALA A 273 33.05 -19.53 -31.56
N PRO A 274 34.00 -19.90 -32.44
CA PRO A 274 34.64 -18.97 -33.37
C PRO A 274 33.66 -18.25 -34.32
N ILE A 275 32.49 -18.86 -34.56
CA ILE A 275 31.44 -18.32 -35.42
C ILE A 275 30.52 -17.32 -34.70
N TYR A 276 30.59 -17.24 -33.36
CA TYR A 276 29.72 -16.38 -32.56
C TYR A 276 29.98 -14.90 -32.83
N ASP A 277 31.24 -14.47 -32.75
CA ASP A 277 31.63 -13.08 -33.02
C ASP A 277 31.35 -12.69 -34.47
N GLN A 278 31.61 -13.60 -35.41
CA GLN A 278 31.33 -13.39 -36.83
C GLN A 278 29.82 -13.20 -37.10
N MET A 279 28.96 -13.92 -36.39
CA MET A 279 27.50 -13.75 -36.52
C MET A 279 26.98 -12.46 -35.87
N ILE A 280 27.63 -12.00 -34.79
CA ILE A 280 27.35 -10.70 -34.19
C ILE A 280 27.72 -9.56 -35.15
N GLU A 281 28.89 -9.65 -35.79
CA GLU A 281 29.31 -8.69 -36.83
C GLU A 281 28.34 -8.66 -38.01
N MET A 282 27.97 -9.82 -38.55
CA MET A 282 27.02 -9.91 -39.67
C MET A 282 25.64 -9.33 -39.33
N LEU A 283 25.16 -9.51 -38.11
CA LEU A 283 23.90 -8.90 -37.64
C LEU A 283 24.03 -7.40 -37.43
N GLY A 284 25.18 -6.94 -36.93
CA GLY A 284 25.49 -5.51 -36.82
C GLY A 284 25.42 -4.82 -38.19
N ASP A 285 26.10 -5.38 -39.18
CA ASP A 285 26.12 -4.86 -40.55
C ASP A 285 24.73 -4.90 -41.21
N ALA A 286 23.98 -6.00 -41.03
CA ALA A 286 22.67 -6.17 -41.66
C ALA A 286 21.60 -5.20 -41.12
N HIS A 287 21.73 -4.78 -39.86
CA HIS A 287 20.76 -3.93 -39.17
C HIS A 287 21.31 -2.55 -38.80
N ASP A 288 22.47 -2.16 -39.36
CA ASP A 288 23.13 -0.86 -39.08
C ASP A 288 23.36 -0.64 -37.56
N ALA A 289 23.70 -1.68 -36.82
CA ALA A 289 23.89 -1.65 -35.38
C ALA A 289 25.34 -1.97 -35.00
N SER A 290 25.84 -1.44 -33.88
CA SER A 290 27.18 -1.80 -33.42
C SER A 290 27.23 -3.26 -32.94
N THR A 291 28.40 -3.88 -33.02
CA THR A 291 28.64 -5.24 -32.52
C THR A 291 28.35 -5.36 -31.03
N ASP A 292 28.79 -4.37 -30.25
CA ASP A 292 28.53 -4.29 -28.80
C ASP A 292 27.04 -4.26 -28.48
N TYR A 293 26.26 -3.57 -29.33
CA TYR A 293 24.81 -3.48 -29.21
C TYR A 293 24.11 -4.82 -29.46
N VAL A 294 24.47 -5.50 -30.56
CA VAL A 294 23.91 -6.82 -30.90
C VAL A 294 24.31 -7.86 -29.84
N ALA A 295 25.56 -7.82 -29.38
CA ALA A 295 26.06 -8.70 -28.32
C ALA A 295 25.30 -8.48 -27.00
N ALA A 296 25.02 -7.22 -26.63
CA ALA A 296 24.21 -6.90 -25.47
C ALA A 296 22.78 -7.43 -25.59
N LEU A 297 22.17 -7.31 -26.78
CA LEU A 297 20.81 -7.79 -27.05
C LEU A 297 20.68 -9.32 -26.96
N VAL A 298 21.69 -10.06 -27.43
CA VAL A 298 21.75 -11.53 -27.33
C VAL A 298 21.95 -11.96 -25.88
N ARG A 299 22.85 -11.31 -25.13
CA ARG A 299 23.05 -11.59 -23.70
C ARG A 299 21.78 -11.34 -22.89
N ASP A 300 21.07 -10.24 -23.17
CA ASP A 300 19.79 -9.89 -22.54
C ASP A 300 18.74 -10.99 -22.74
N GLU A 301 18.53 -11.41 -23.99
CA GLU A 301 17.51 -12.42 -24.31
C GLU A 301 17.90 -13.80 -23.75
N LYS A 302 19.19 -14.17 -23.77
CA LYS A 302 19.69 -15.40 -23.11
C LYS A 302 19.49 -15.36 -21.61
N GLN A 303 19.77 -14.24 -20.95
CA GLN A 303 19.51 -14.06 -19.53
C GLN A 303 18.01 -14.07 -19.21
N ARG A 304 17.16 -13.61 -20.14
CA ARG A 304 15.69 -13.67 -19.98
C ARG A 304 15.15 -15.10 -20.10
N GLU A 305 15.67 -15.91 -21.02
CA GLU A 305 15.36 -17.33 -21.13
C GLU A 305 15.94 -18.15 -19.97
N ALA A 306 17.18 -17.85 -19.56
CA ALA A 306 17.83 -18.45 -18.41
C ALA A 306 17.18 -18.05 -17.08
N GLY A 307 16.71 -16.80 -16.93
CA GLY A 307 15.95 -16.33 -15.77
C GLY A 307 14.54 -16.90 -15.70
N ARG A 308 14.00 -17.41 -16.81
CA ARG A 308 12.82 -18.29 -16.81
C ARG A 308 13.16 -19.73 -16.41
N ALA A 309 14.39 -20.19 -16.63
CA ALA A 309 14.84 -21.57 -16.37
C ALA A 309 15.57 -21.75 -15.02
N THR A 310 16.13 -20.69 -14.44
CA THR A 310 16.88 -20.69 -13.18
C THR A 310 16.51 -19.44 -12.38
N ALA A 311 15.48 -19.56 -11.54
CA ALA A 311 15.08 -18.53 -10.60
C ALA A 311 16.10 -18.47 -9.45
N VAL A 312 17.21 -17.75 -9.62
CA VAL A 312 17.88 -17.15 -8.45
C VAL A 312 16.86 -16.17 -7.87
N GLU A 313 16.48 -16.37 -6.60
CA GLU A 313 15.42 -15.58 -5.97
C GLU A 313 15.86 -14.12 -5.82
N ALA A 314 15.53 -13.27 -6.80
CA ALA A 314 15.72 -11.83 -6.67
C ALA A 314 14.97 -11.34 -5.42
N THR A 315 15.70 -10.72 -4.51
CA THR A 315 15.22 -10.20 -3.23
C THR A 315 14.98 -8.69 -3.32
N PRO A 316 14.19 -8.11 -2.40
CA PRO A 316 14.10 -6.65 -2.29
C PRO A 316 15.46 -5.95 -2.04
N GLY A 317 16.45 -6.67 -1.48
CA GLY A 317 17.80 -6.13 -1.28
C GLY A 317 18.57 -5.98 -2.59
N ASP A 318 18.30 -6.83 -3.58
CA ASP A 318 18.92 -6.77 -4.90
C ASP A 318 18.43 -5.52 -5.66
N LEU A 319 17.13 -5.18 -5.55
CA LEU A 319 16.57 -3.95 -6.14
C LEU A 319 17.30 -2.70 -5.65
N LEU A 320 17.47 -2.55 -4.33
CA LEU A 320 18.13 -1.39 -3.75
C LEU A 320 19.61 -1.31 -4.16
N SER A 321 20.28 -2.46 -4.29
CA SER A 321 21.68 -2.52 -4.69
C SER A 321 21.86 -2.11 -6.15
N GLU A 322 20.97 -2.57 -7.04
CA GLU A 322 20.95 -2.16 -8.44
C GLU A 322 20.58 -0.69 -8.63
N GLU A 323 19.59 -0.19 -7.89
CA GLU A 323 19.22 1.23 -7.88
C GLU A 323 20.40 2.10 -7.45
N TRP A 324 21.11 1.69 -6.40
CA TRP A 324 22.31 2.38 -5.94
C TRP A 324 23.41 2.38 -7.02
N ALA A 325 23.66 1.24 -7.66
CA ALA A 325 24.63 1.13 -8.74
C ALA A 325 24.27 2.04 -9.95
N ALA A 326 22.99 2.14 -10.30
CA ALA A 326 22.52 3.02 -11.36
C ALA A 326 22.76 4.50 -11.06
N PHE A 327 22.63 4.92 -9.79
CA PHE A 327 23.00 6.28 -9.40
C PHE A 327 24.51 6.54 -9.42
N LEU A 328 25.35 5.52 -9.21
CA LEU A 328 26.80 5.67 -9.21
C LEU A 328 27.43 5.66 -10.61
N THR A 329 26.72 5.10 -11.57
CA THR A 329 27.18 4.86 -12.93
C THR A 329 26.78 6.04 -13.80
N GLU A 330 27.77 6.65 -14.46
CA GLU A 330 27.49 7.62 -15.51
C GLU A 330 26.95 6.89 -16.74
N MET A 331 25.69 7.15 -17.06
CA MET A 331 24.98 6.55 -18.19
C MET A 331 24.52 7.66 -19.13
N ASP A 332 24.60 7.43 -20.43
CA ASP A 332 23.91 8.27 -21.41
C ASP A 332 22.42 7.90 -21.40
N ASN A 333 21.63 8.63 -20.61
CA ASN A 333 20.20 8.38 -20.41
C ASN A 333 19.35 9.64 -20.68
N GLU A 334 19.82 10.54 -21.56
CA GLU A 334 19.10 11.79 -21.84
C GLU A 334 17.67 11.56 -22.35
N ASP A 335 17.50 10.54 -23.19
CA ASP A 335 16.23 10.18 -23.82
C ASP A 335 15.38 9.20 -23.00
N ASP A 336 15.87 8.68 -21.88
CA ASP A 336 15.12 7.68 -21.10
C ASP A 336 13.85 8.30 -20.49
N PRO A 337 12.66 7.71 -20.74
CA PRO A 337 11.38 8.28 -20.32
C PRO A 337 11.13 8.18 -18.80
N TYR A 338 11.95 7.42 -18.06
CA TYR A 338 11.71 7.04 -16.68
C TYR A 338 12.87 7.38 -15.74
N PHE A 339 14.10 7.47 -16.22
CA PHE A 339 15.28 7.67 -15.38
C PHE A 339 16.32 8.54 -16.09
N ARG A 340 16.50 9.76 -15.58
CA ARG A 340 17.55 10.67 -16.06
C ARG A 340 18.36 11.18 -14.89
N THR A 341 19.67 10.94 -14.95
CA THR A 341 20.61 11.33 -13.90
C THR A 341 21.71 12.18 -14.49
N ARG A 342 22.15 13.19 -13.74
CA ARG A 342 23.24 14.07 -14.14
C ARG A 342 24.21 14.22 -12.99
N HIS A 343 25.43 13.75 -13.22
CA HIS A 343 26.51 13.86 -12.28
C HIS A 343 27.01 15.31 -12.28
N VAL A 344 27.14 15.90 -11.10
CA VAL A 344 27.55 17.30 -10.95
C VAL A 344 28.66 17.41 -9.93
N ASP A 345 29.56 18.35 -10.19
CA ASP A 345 30.54 18.75 -9.21
C ASP A 345 29.87 19.55 -8.08
N LEU A 346 30.27 19.27 -6.85
CA LEU A 346 29.82 20.00 -5.68
C LEU A 346 30.33 21.44 -5.64
N VAL A 347 31.45 21.70 -6.31
CA VAL A 347 32.08 23.01 -6.39
C VAL A 347 31.87 23.57 -7.78
N THR A 348 30.98 24.55 -7.88
CA THR A 348 30.80 25.34 -9.09
C THR A 348 31.45 26.70 -8.88
N GLY A 349 32.65 26.91 -9.45
CA GLY A 349 33.42 28.16 -9.31
C GLY A 349 34.56 28.10 -8.28
N THR A 350 34.90 29.25 -7.68
CA THR A 350 36.06 29.35 -6.77
C THR A 350 35.80 28.62 -5.45
N PRO A 351 36.65 27.66 -5.05
CA PRO A 351 36.49 26.95 -3.79
C PRO A 351 36.59 27.88 -2.59
N THR A 352 35.62 27.79 -1.69
CA THR A 352 35.67 28.34 -0.33
C THR A 352 36.13 27.27 0.66
N SER A 353 36.52 27.67 1.87
CA SER A 353 36.89 26.72 2.94
C SER A 353 35.78 25.70 3.25
N VAL A 354 34.50 26.10 3.12
CA VAL A 354 33.34 25.24 3.34
C VAL A 354 33.15 24.25 2.18
N THR A 355 33.24 24.72 0.93
CA THR A 355 33.06 23.84 -0.24
C THR A 355 34.20 22.85 -0.38
N SER A 356 35.44 23.23 -0.04
CA SER A 356 36.57 22.30 0.01
C SER A 356 36.37 21.22 1.07
N ALA A 357 35.95 21.59 2.29
CA ALA A 357 35.69 20.62 3.34
C ALA A 357 34.53 19.65 3.02
N LEU A 358 33.59 20.08 2.16
CA LEU A 358 32.52 19.24 1.62
C LEU A 358 33.02 18.31 0.52
N SER A 359 33.82 18.79 -0.43
CA SER A 359 34.45 17.97 -1.46
C SER A 359 35.35 16.88 -0.89
N ASP A 360 36.02 17.14 0.23
CA ASP A 360 36.84 16.12 0.92
C ASP A 360 35.99 14.99 1.54
N ARG A 361 34.68 15.16 1.67
CA ARG A 361 33.77 14.21 2.35
C ARG A 361 32.73 13.60 1.45
N VAL A 362 32.54 14.15 0.25
CA VAL A 362 31.49 13.76 -0.68
C VAL A 362 32.11 13.61 -2.05
N ASP A 363 32.18 12.36 -2.52
CA ASP A 363 32.92 12.00 -3.73
C ASP A 363 32.13 12.37 -4.99
N LYS A 364 30.80 12.20 -4.95
CA LYS A 364 29.91 12.44 -6.09
C LYS A 364 28.60 13.05 -5.63
N ALA A 365 28.06 13.96 -6.44
CA ALA A 365 26.70 14.44 -6.33
C ALA A 365 25.95 14.13 -7.63
N VAL A 366 24.79 13.52 -7.50
CA VAL A 366 23.99 13.06 -8.64
C VAL A 366 22.61 13.69 -8.54
N LEU A 367 22.22 14.39 -9.61
CA LEU A 367 20.91 14.99 -9.75
C LEU A 367 20.01 14.06 -10.54
N ALA A 368 18.93 13.58 -9.92
CA ALA A 368 17.86 12.86 -10.61
C ALA A 368 16.90 13.88 -11.24
N ASP A 369 17.09 14.17 -12.53
CA ASP A 369 16.24 15.10 -13.27
C ASP A 369 14.87 14.48 -13.58
N ARG A 370 14.83 13.16 -13.78
CA ARG A 370 13.62 12.36 -14.03
C ARG A 370 13.73 11.03 -13.28
N LEU A 371 12.66 10.66 -12.58
CA LEU A 371 12.59 9.38 -11.87
C LEU A 371 11.17 8.83 -11.92
N ARG A 372 11.00 7.56 -12.28
CA ARG A 372 9.77 6.80 -12.12
C ARG A 372 9.97 5.77 -11.03
N GLU A 373 9.11 5.80 -10.03
CA GLU A 373 9.06 4.83 -8.94
C GLU A 373 7.70 4.14 -8.94
N VAL A 374 7.69 2.81 -8.97
CA VAL A 374 6.49 2.01 -8.80
C VAL A 374 6.42 1.50 -7.37
N ARG A 375 5.32 1.80 -6.67
CA ARG A 375 5.06 1.32 -5.30
C ARG A 375 3.89 0.36 -5.29
N ALA A 376 4.10 -0.87 -4.83
CA ALA A 376 3.08 -1.91 -4.76
C ALA A 376 2.79 -2.33 -3.31
N LEU A 377 1.51 -2.48 -2.96
CA LEU A 377 1.08 -2.99 -1.65
C LEU A 377 0.95 -4.52 -1.73
N GLU A 378 1.77 -5.26 -1.00
CA GLU A 378 1.69 -6.72 -0.91
C GLU A 378 0.61 -7.17 0.09
N GLY A 379 0.49 -6.44 1.20
CA GLY A 379 -0.42 -6.76 2.28
C GLY A 379 -0.25 -5.83 3.47
N PHE A 380 -0.72 -6.26 4.64
CA PHE A 380 -0.58 -5.50 5.87
C PHE A 380 -0.54 -6.39 7.11
N HIS A 381 0.00 -5.84 8.21
CA HIS A 381 -0.12 -6.40 9.56
C HIS A 381 -0.98 -5.51 10.44
N ARG A 382 -1.43 -6.06 11.58
CA ARG A 382 -2.04 -5.30 12.68
C ARG A 382 -1.40 -5.73 14.00
N VAL A 383 -1.58 -4.91 15.03
CA VAL A 383 -0.95 -5.06 16.36
C VAL A 383 0.55 -4.81 16.32
N THR A 384 1.31 -5.63 15.60
CA THR A 384 2.73 -5.43 15.34
C THR A 384 3.07 -5.94 13.93
N PRO A 385 4.07 -5.37 13.23
CA PRO A 385 4.71 -6.05 12.12
C PRO A 385 5.26 -7.42 12.59
N ALA A 386 5.16 -8.42 11.73
CA ALA A 386 5.56 -9.79 12.02
C ALA A 386 6.00 -10.51 10.73
N GLY A 387 6.26 -11.82 10.82
CA GLY A 387 6.61 -12.64 9.67
C GLY A 387 5.51 -12.72 8.60
N ARG A 388 5.83 -13.39 7.48
CA ARG A 388 4.90 -13.64 6.36
C ARG A 388 3.71 -14.51 6.77
N ASP A 389 3.82 -15.29 7.84
CA ASP A 389 2.75 -16.12 8.40
C ASP A 389 1.59 -15.29 8.99
N LYS A 390 1.86 -14.06 9.43
CA LYS A 390 0.86 -13.10 9.94
C LYS A 390 0.51 -12.00 8.94
N LEU A 391 1.09 -12.03 7.73
CA LEU A 391 0.80 -11.06 6.69
C LEU A 391 -0.61 -11.29 6.15
N VAL A 392 -1.45 -10.26 6.21
CA VAL A 392 -2.74 -10.28 5.52
C VAL A 392 -2.52 -9.85 4.07
N PRO A 393 -2.68 -10.74 3.07
CA PRO A 393 -2.46 -10.38 1.68
C PRO A 393 -3.55 -9.43 1.18
N VAL A 394 -3.23 -8.63 0.16
CA VAL A 394 -4.21 -7.76 -0.49
C VAL A 394 -5.39 -8.50 -1.14
N ALA A 395 -5.21 -9.78 -1.51
CA ALA A 395 -6.25 -10.66 -2.02
C ALA A 395 -6.56 -11.76 -0.98
N LEU A 396 -7.66 -11.61 -0.22
CA LEU A 396 -8.10 -12.61 0.75
C LEU A 396 -8.72 -13.82 0.04
N ASN A 397 -8.40 -15.04 0.47
CA ASN A 397 -8.99 -16.32 0.01
C ASN A 397 -8.96 -16.58 -1.51
N HIS A 398 -8.29 -15.73 -2.30
CA HIS A 398 -8.33 -15.72 -3.76
C HIS A 398 -6.94 -15.50 -4.39
N LYS A 399 -5.87 -15.81 -3.66
CA LYS A 399 -4.48 -15.61 -4.12
C LYS A 399 -4.16 -16.36 -5.42
N SER A 400 -4.80 -17.52 -5.65
CA SER A 400 -4.63 -18.29 -6.89
C SER A 400 -5.33 -17.67 -8.11
N SER A 401 -6.42 -16.93 -7.91
CA SER A 401 -7.17 -16.27 -8.99
C SER A 401 -6.80 -14.79 -9.19
N VAL A 402 -6.20 -14.15 -8.18
CA VAL A 402 -5.75 -12.75 -8.21
C VAL A 402 -4.23 -12.70 -8.11
N ASN A 403 -3.55 -12.76 -9.26
CA ASN A 403 -2.09 -12.72 -9.37
C ASN A 403 -1.58 -11.34 -9.82
N TRP A 404 -2.06 -10.29 -9.15
CA TRP A 404 -1.62 -8.90 -9.35
C TRP A 404 -1.67 -8.14 -8.03
N LEU A 405 -0.85 -7.10 -7.89
CA LEU A 405 -0.84 -6.23 -6.71
C LEU A 405 -1.30 -4.81 -7.06
N PRO A 406 -2.04 -4.14 -6.15
CA PRO A 406 -2.37 -2.75 -6.34
C PRO A 406 -1.10 -1.93 -6.20
N ALA A 407 -0.88 -1.00 -7.13
CA ALA A 407 0.31 -0.16 -7.15
C ALA A 407 -0.02 1.27 -7.58
N ILE A 408 0.95 2.16 -7.40
CA ILE A 408 0.94 3.52 -7.91
C ILE A 408 2.24 3.79 -8.65
N ASP A 409 2.14 4.63 -9.68
CA ASP A 409 3.26 5.18 -10.45
C ASP A 409 3.53 6.59 -9.93
N VAL A 410 4.72 6.79 -9.36
CA VAL A 410 5.19 8.08 -8.82
C VAL A 410 6.27 8.60 -9.75
N ARG A 411 6.03 9.79 -10.33
CA ARG A 411 7.00 10.46 -11.20
C ARG A 411 7.59 11.68 -10.51
N GLY A 412 8.90 11.67 -10.33
CA GLY A 412 9.68 12.82 -9.91
C GLY A 412 10.14 13.62 -11.13
N VAL A 413 9.84 14.92 -11.13
CA VAL A 413 10.45 15.92 -12.01
C VAL A 413 11.04 17.00 -11.12
N ASN A 414 12.31 17.33 -11.29
CA ASN A 414 13.04 18.27 -10.44
C ASN A 414 12.35 19.67 -10.42
N PRO A 415 11.78 20.13 -9.29
CA PRO A 415 11.02 21.39 -9.21
C PRO A 415 11.91 22.59 -8.80
N LEU A 416 13.11 22.72 -9.38
CA LEU A 416 14.00 23.88 -9.12
C LEU A 416 13.41 25.24 -9.55
N LYS A 417 12.22 25.29 -10.17
CA LYS A 417 11.49 26.55 -10.47
C LYS A 417 10.48 27.01 -9.40
N ALA A 418 10.27 26.28 -8.29
CA ALA A 418 9.15 26.57 -7.38
C ALA A 418 9.49 26.58 -5.87
N TRP A 419 10.69 27.01 -5.47
CA TRP A 419 10.98 27.29 -4.06
C TRP A 419 10.66 28.75 -3.70
N ARG A 420 9.38 29.04 -3.42
CA ARG A 420 8.99 30.12 -2.49
C ARG A 420 8.03 29.55 -1.45
N ARG A 421 8.57 29.35 -0.24
CA ARG A 421 7.87 29.10 1.05
C ARG A 421 6.87 27.94 1.07
N CYS A 422 7.27 26.83 1.70
CA CYS A 422 6.39 26.10 2.63
C CYS A 422 7.24 25.32 3.63
N TYR A 423 6.88 25.47 4.91
CA TYR A 423 7.56 24.91 6.07
C TYR A 423 7.29 23.41 6.26
N ALA A 424 8.25 22.78 6.93
CA ALA A 424 8.37 21.35 7.22
C ALA A 424 7.21 20.77 8.04
N THR A 425 6.78 19.57 7.64
CA THR A 425 6.75 18.35 8.48
C THR A 425 6.20 17.21 7.61
N SER A 426 6.92 16.08 7.56
CA SER A 426 6.62 14.85 6.79
C SER A 426 6.82 14.92 5.26
N ALA A 427 8.06 15.15 4.82
CA ALA A 427 8.55 14.68 3.54
C ALA A 427 10.08 14.57 3.66
N LEU A 428 10.62 13.36 3.55
CA LEU A 428 12.03 13.21 3.19
C LEU A 428 12.19 13.91 1.84
N GLY A 429 12.97 14.99 1.84
CA GLY A 429 13.27 15.77 0.66
C GLY A 429 13.88 14.87 -0.41
N TRP A 430 13.45 15.07 -1.64
CA TRP A 430 14.02 14.45 -2.82
C TRP A 430 15.53 14.68 -2.83
N ALA A 431 16.29 13.59 -2.93
CA ALA A 431 17.66 13.48 -2.47
C ALA A 431 18.63 14.33 -3.32
N VAL A 432 19.40 15.18 -2.64
CA VAL A 432 20.83 15.29 -2.97
C VAL A 432 21.48 14.09 -2.28
N GLY A 433 21.85 13.08 -3.06
CA GLY A 433 22.64 11.97 -2.55
C GLY A 433 24.07 12.45 -2.32
N VAL A 434 24.47 12.60 -1.06
CA VAL A 434 25.87 12.79 -0.67
C VAL A 434 26.50 11.40 -0.58
N LEU A 435 27.28 11.04 -1.59
CA LEU A 435 27.95 9.75 -1.69
C LEU A 435 29.31 9.81 -0.97
N ARG A 436 29.54 8.88 -0.04
CA ARG A 436 30.84 8.66 0.60
C ARG A 436 31.27 7.22 0.33
N ALA A 437 32.27 7.03 -0.51
CA ALA A 437 32.98 5.77 -0.62
C ALA A 437 33.97 5.67 0.55
N SER A 438 33.53 5.13 1.69
CA SER A 438 34.49 4.71 2.72
C SER A 438 34.97 3.30 2.38
N ALA A 439 36.13 3.21 1.74
CA ALA A 439 36.93 1.99 1.72
C ALA A 439 37.59 1.82 3.08
N ILE A 440 37.08 0.91 3.93
CA ILE A 440 37.83 0.07 4.89
C ILE A 440 37.08 -1.26 5.01
#